data_AF-A0A937WD14-F1
#
_entry.id   AF-A0A937WD14-F1
#
_cell.length_a   1.000
_cell.length_b   1.000
_cell.length_c   1.000
_cell.angle_alpha   90.00
_cell.angle_beta   90.00
_cell.angle_gamma   90.00
#
_symmetry.space_group_name_H-M   'P 1'
#
loop_
_entity.id
_entity.type
_entity.pdbx_description
1 polymer ?
#
loop_
_entity_poly.entity_id
_entity_poly.type
_entity_poly.pdbx_seq_one_letter_code
_entity_poly.pdbx_strand_id
1 'polypeptide(L)' 'MADIDIGYVRLVVAIIKQAIVDAKRELKYGRVGGYSAALFINSEEFIEMCHLIDCDGETIRNRVFRDLGIVRESDRN' A
#
# COMPACT_ATOMS: atom_id res chain seq x y z
N MET A 1 23.61 -9.44 -16.24
CA MET A 1 22.45 -8.55 -16.19
C MET A 1 21.25 -9.42 -15.89
N ALA A 2 20.62 -9.26 -14.73
CA ALA A 2 19.30 -9.83 -14.52
C ALA A 2 18.33 -8.93 -15.28
N ASP A 3 17.72 -9.45 -16.34
CA ASP A 3 16.67 -8.73 -17.05
C ASP A 3 15.50 -8.56 -16.08
N ILE A 4 15.31 -7.33 -15.60
CA ILE A 4 14.14 -6.98 -14.81
C ILE A 4 12.95 -7.13 -15.75
N ASP A 5 12.12 -8.14 -15.51
CA ASP A 5 10.91 -8.38 -16.29
C ASP A 5 9.97 -7.20 -16.11
N ILE A 6 9.84 -6.39 -17.16
CA ILE A 6 8.96 -5.22 -17.20
C ILE A 6 7.50 -5.62 -16.93
N GLY A 7 7.11 -6.85 -17.30
CA GLY A 7 5.82 -7.43 -16.96
C GLY A 7 5.64 -7.61 -15.46
N TYR A 8 6.67 -8.11 -14.76
CA TYR A 8 6.67 -8.27 -13.31
C TYR A 8 6.57 -6.92 -12.58
N VAL A 9 7.34 -5.91 -13.00
CA VAL A 9 7.27 -4.56 -12.42
C VAL A 9 5.87 -3.95 -12.60
N ARG A 10 5.28 -4.10 -13.78
CA ARG A 10 3.91 -3.62 -14.06
C ARG A 10 2.87 -4.32 -13.18
N LEU A 11 3.04 -5.62 -12.93
CA LEU A 11 2.17 -6.39 -12.04
C LEU A 11 2.26 -5.88 -10.60
N VAL A 12 3.47 -5.70 -10.06
CA VAL A 12 3.69 -5.16 -8.70
C VAL A 12 3.05 -3.78 -8.56
N VAL A 13 3.23 -2.89 -9.53
CA VAL A 13 2.60 -1.56 -9.54
C VAL A 13 1.07 -1.65 -9.56
N ALA A 14 0.49 -2.58 -10.34
CA ALA A 14 -0.96 -2.77 -10.39
C ALA A 14 -1.52 -3.25 -9.05
N ILE A 15 -0.83 -4.19 -8.38
CA ILE A 15 -1.22 -4.69 -7.06
C ILE A 15 -1.17 -3.56 -6.03
N ILE A 16 -0.09 -2.78 -5.99
CA ILE A 16 0.05 -1.64 -5.07
C ILE A 16 -1.09 -0.64 -5.29
N LYS A 17 -1.38 -0.27 -6.54
CA LYS A 17 -2.48 0.66 -6.86
C LYS A 17 -3.84 0.12 -6.41
N GLN A 18 -4.10 -1.16 -6.66
CA GLN A 18 -5.36 -1.79 -6.29
C GLN A 18 -5.52 -1.84 -4.77
N ALA A 19 -4.48 -2.27 -4.04
CA ALA A 19 -4.47 -2.29 -2.59
C ALA A 19 -4.78 -0.90 -1.99
N ILE A 20 -4.19 0.17 -2.54
CA ILE A 20 -4.48 1.55 -2.12
C ILE A 20 -5.95 1.89 -2.31
N VAL A 21 -6.52 1.59 -3.48
CA VAL A 21 -7.94 1.88 -3.76
C VAL A 21 -8.86 1.10 -2.81
N ASP A 22 -8.55 -0.17 -2.58
CA ASP A 22 -9.35 -1.03 -1.70
C ASP A 22 -9.25 -0.60 -0.24
N ALA A 23 -8.06 -0.20 0.23
CA ALA A 23 -7.89 0.34 1.57
C ALA A 23 -8.66 1.65 1.74
N LYS A 24 -8.61 2.55 0.74
CA LYS A 24 -9.41 3.78 0.74
C LYS A 24 -10.91 3.46 0.82
N ARG A 25 -11.37 2.43 0.11
CA ARG A 25 -12.77 2.00 0.10
C ARG A 25 -13.19 1.37 1.44
N GLU A 26 -12.37 0.47 1.98
CA GLU A 26 -12.60 -0.21 3.25
C GLU A 26 -12.66 0.80 4.41
N LEU A 27 -11.77 1.78 4.43
CA LEU A 27 -11.73 2.80 5.46
C LEU A 27 -12.91 3.78 5.37
N LYS A 28 -13.43 4.05 4.17
CA LYS A 28 -14.56 4.96 3.96
C LYS A 28 -15.93 4.30 4.16
N TYR A 29 -16.10 3.07 3.68
CA TYR A 29 -17.40 2.39 3.62
C TYR A 29 -17.51 1.18 4.56
N GLY A 30 -16.45 0.86 5.28
CA GLY A 30 -16.34 -0.37 6.05
C GLY A 30 -15.85 -1.54 5.18
N ARG A 31 -15.40 -2.59 5.86
CA ARG A 31 -14.80 -3.78 5.25
C ARG A 31 -15.82 -4.64 4.53
N VAL A 32 -15.48 -5.07 3.32
CA VAL A 32 -16.29 -5.99 2.51
C VAL A 32 -15.47 -7.26 2.26
N GLY A 33 -15.58 -8.25 3.17
CA GLY A 33 -14.93 -9.55 3.05
C GLY A 33 -13.87 -9.87 4.11
N GLY A 34 -13.24 -11.05 3.98
CA GLY A 34 -12.28 -11.60 4.93
C GLY A 34 -10.83 -11.08 4.78
N TYR A 35 -10.53 -10.31 3.74
CA TYR A 35 -9.25 -9.62 3.56
C TYR A 35 -9.37 -8.16 3.98
N SER A 36 -8.30 -7.57 4.51
CA SER A 36 -8.25 -6.14 4.84
C SER A 36 -7.11 -5.49 4.08
N ALA A 37 -7.45 -4.64 3.12
CA ALA A 37 -6.49 -3.88 2.33
C ALA A 37 -5.76 -2.85 3.20
N ALA A 38 -6.43 -2.33 4.24
CA ALA A 38 -5.81 -1.45 5.23
C ALA A 38 -4.74 -2.18 6.08
N LEU A 39 -4.98 -3.46 6.43
CA LEU A 39 -3.96 -4.29 7.10
C LEU A 39 -2.80 -4.64 6.15
N PHE A 40 -3.10 -4.92 4.88
CA PHE A 40 -2.06 -5.21 3.89
C PHE A 40 -1.14 -4.02 3.64
N ILE A 41 -1.65 -2.80 3.48
CA ILE A 41 -0.78 -1.61 3.33
C ILE A 41 0.09 -1.36 4.58
N ASN A 42 -0.31 -1.89 5.73
CA ASN A 42 0.47 -1.86 6.97
C ASN A 42 1.43 -3.04 7.13
N SER A 43 1.43 -4.04 6.26
CA SER A 43 2.28 -5.22 6.41
C SER A 43 3.70 -4.99 5.92
N GLU A 44 4.65 -5.77 6.44
CA GLU A 44 6.03 -5.81 5.95
C GLU A 44 6.08 -6.25 4.47
N GLU A 45 5.19 -7.18 4.07
CA GLU A 45 5.07 -7.66 2.69
C GLU A 45 4.80 -6.52 1.68
N PHE A 46 3.95 -5.54 2.04
CA PHE A 46 3.71 -4.38 1.19
C PHE A 46 4.96 -3.49 1.04
N ILE A 47 5.73 -3.32 2.12
CA ILE A 47 6.97 -2.55 2.11
C ILE A 47 8.02 -3.26 1.25
N GLU A 48 8.17 -4.57 1.41
CA GLU A 48 9.07 -5.40 0.62
C GLU A 48 8.71 -5.36 -0.88
N MET A 49 7.42 -5.45 -1.21
CA MET A 49 6.96 -5.30 -2.59
C MET A 49 7.30 -3.93 -3.20
N CYS A 50 7.24 -2.86 -2.40
CA CYS A 50 7.64 -1.54 -2.87
C CYS A 50 9.16 -1.49 -3.12
N HIS A 51 9.97 -2.10 -2.25
CA HIS A 51 11.42 -2.18 -2.44
C HIS A 51 11.82 -2.99 -3.68
N LEU A 52 11.06 -4.02 -4.08
CA LEU A 52 11.30 -4.79 -5.31
C LEU A 52 11.25 -3.93 -6.60
N ILE A 53 10.64 -2.74 -6.53
CA ILE A 53 10.52 -1.80 -7.65
C ILE A 53 11.20 -0.46 -7.36
N ASP A 54 12.21 -0.45 -6.47
CA ASP A 54 12.94 0.75 -6.03
C ASP A 54 12.02 1.88 -5.53
N CYS A 55 10.91 1.50 -4.89
CA CYS A 55 9.94 2.45 -4.34
C CYS A 55 9.95 2.42 -2.82
N ASP A 56 9.88 3.60 -2.19
CA ASP A 56 9.78 3.71 -0.74
C ASP A 56 8.34 3.41 -0.27
N GLY A 57 8.13 2.16 0.15
CA GLY A 57 6.84 1.68 0.64
C GLY A 57 6.35 2.40 1.89
N GLU A 58 7.26 2.92 2.72
CA GLU A 58 6.89 3.71 3.89
C GLU A 58 6.29 5.05 3.49
N THR A 59 6.93 5.72 2.53
CA THR A 59 6.43 6.98 1.96
C THR A 59 5.06 6.79 1.31
N ILE A 60 4.84 5.71 0.55
CA ILE A 60 3.54 5.40 -0.05
C ILE A 60 2.48 5.17 1.04
N ARG A 61 2.74 4.28 1.99
CA ARG A 61 1.84 3.98 3.11
C ARG A 61 1.45 5.25 3.88
N ASN A 62 2.43 6.09 4.23
CA ASN A 62 2.20 7.33 4.96
C ASN A 62 1.36 8.33 4.15
N ARG A 63 1.58 8.40 2.84
CA ARG A 63 0.76 9.23 1.94
C ARG A 63 -0.68 8.73 1.85
N VAL A 64 -0.89 7.41 1.79
CA VAL A 64 -2.22 6.80 1.76
C VAL A 64 -2.99 7.11 3.06
N PHE A 65 -2.34 7.00 4.22
CA PHE A 65 -2.98 7.36 5.49
C PHE A 65 -3.28 8.85 5.60
N ARG A 66 -2.36 9.71 5.14
CA ARG A 66 -2.58 11.16 5.08
C ARG A 66 -3.76 11.52 4.17
N ASP A 67 -3.81 10.98 2.95
CA ASP A 67 -4.92 11.15 2.00
C ASP A 67 -6.28 10.74 2.60
N LEU A 68 -6.26 9.82 3.55
CA LEU A 68 -7.42 9.27 4.23
C LEU A 68 -7.76 9.98 5.55
N GLY A 69 -6.99 11.00 5.95
CA GLY A 69 -7.17 11.69 7.23
C GLY A 69 -6.89 10.81 8.45
N ILE A 70 -6.21 9.68 8.26
CA ILE A 70 -5.81 8.79 9.36
C ILE A 70 -4.51 9.35 9.92
N VAL A 71 -4.65 10.16 10.96
CA VAL A 71 -3.53 10.69 11.75
C VAL A 71 -2.97 9.55 12.59
N ARG A 72 -1.68 9.21 12.43
CA ARG A 72 -1.04 8.25 13.31
C ARG A 72 -1.02 8.83 14.73
N GLU A 73 -1.21 8.01 15.76
CA GLU A 73 -1.15 8.48 17.16
C GLU A 73 0.15 9.25 17.48
N SER A 74 1.24 8.94 16.76
CA SER A 74 2.53 9.61 16.86
C SER A 74 2.53 11.09 16.41
N ASP A 75 1.55 11.53 15.62
CA ASP A 75 1.44 12.91 15.11
C ASP A 75 0.59 13.81 16.03
N ARG A 76 0.09 13.29 17.16
CA ARG A 76 -0.75 14.05 18.14
C ARG A 76 0.03 14.74 19.26
N ASN A 77 1.37 14.72 19.24
CA ASN A 77 2.24 15.32 20.26
C ASN A 77 3.09 16.46 19.71
#